data_AF-A0A9E2AFK1-F1
#
_entry.id   AF-A0A9E2AFK1-F1
#
_cell.length_a   1.000
_cell.length_b   1.000
_cell.length_c   1.000
_cell.angle_alpha   90.00
_cell.angle_beta   90.00
_cell.angle_gamma   90.00
#
_symmetry.space_group_name_H-M   'P 1'
#
loop_
_entity.id
_entity.type
_entity.pdbx_description
1 polymer ?
#
loop_
_entity_poly.entity_id
_entity_poly.type
_entity_poly.pdbx_seq_one_letter_code
_entity_poly.pdbx_strand_id
1 'polypeptide(L)'
;MEIEIGIAKSGRRAWGFDDIAIVPSRRTRDPDDVSTTWEIDAFTFEIPMMASAMDSAVSPTTAIEIGNLGGLAVLNLEGLWTRYADPDPVYAEIASLPPEKSTQRMQELYQEPIKPELIGQRVQEIKDGGVMAAASLTPQNVGKYAEMAIGGGLDILVIQGTVVSAEHVSTREEPLDLNNFIVNSDVPV
;
A
#
# COMPACT_ATOMS: atom_id res chain seq x y z
N MET A 1 -0.57 28.32 -13.93
CA MET A 1 -0.72 29.78 -13.67
C MET A 1 0.00 30.07 -12.37
N GLU A 2 1.00 30.95 -12.40
CA GLU A 2 1.65 31.46 -11.19
C GLU A 2 0.85 32.65 -10.66
N ILE A 3 0.70 32.73 -9.35
CA ILE A 3 -0.01 33.79 -8.63
C ILE A 3 1.02 34.49 -7.74
N GLU A 4 1.10 35.81 -7.84
CA GLU A 4 1.90 36.61 -6.91
C GLU A 4 1.21 36.65 -5.54
N ILE A 5 1.93 36.23 -4.49
CA ILE A 5 1.47 36.24 -3.11
C ILE A 5 1.98 37.52 -2.41
N GLY A 6 3.15 38.00 -2.82
CA GLY A 6 3.78 39.24 -2.36
C GLY A 6 5.10 39.48 -3.06
N ILE A 7 5.83 40.53 -2.65
CA ILE A 7 7.12 40.90 -3.27
C ILE A 7 8.06 39.70 -3.28
N ALA A 8 8.51 39.32 -4.49
CA ALA A 8 9.39 38.19 -4.74
C ALA A 8 8.87 36.82 -4.23
N LYS A 9 7.55 36.67 -4.03
CA LYS A 9 6.93 35.39 -3.64
C LYS A 9 5.76 35.06 -4.57
N SER A 10 5.90 33.97 -5.31
CA SER A 10 4.84 33.41 -6.14
C SER A 10 4.45 32.01 -5.66
N GLY A 11 3.25 31.58 -6.02
CA GLY A 11 2.78 30.21 -5.85
C GLY A 11 2.14 29.70 -7.13
N ARG A 12 2.26 28.40 -7.40
CA ARG A 12 1.55 27.76 -8.50
C ARG A 12 0.14 27.36 -8.04
N ARG A 13 -0.88 27.77 -8.78
CA ARG A 13 -2.25 27.28 -8.55
C ARG A 13 -2.31 25.77 -8.81
N ALA A 14 -2.86 25.04 -7.84
CA ALA A 14 -3.20 23.62 -7.94
C ALA A 14 -4.73 23.46 -7.85
N TRP A 15 -5.21 22.25 -8.18
CA TRP A 15 -6.63 21.89 -8.20
C TRP A 15 -6.79 20.52 -7.55
N GLY A 16 -7.82 20.34 -6.73
CA GLY A 16 -8.27 19.04 -6.24
C GLY A 16 -9.28 18.40 -7.20
N PHE A 17 -9.72 17.18 -6.89
CA PHE A 17 -10.78 16.52 -7.68
C PHE A 17 -12.11 17.29 -7.63
N ASP A 18 -12.43 17.95 -6.52
CA ASP A 18 -13.64 18.76 -6.37
C ASP A 18 -13.64 20.05 -7.21
N ASP A 19 -12.47 20.46 -7.72
CA ASP A 19 -12.32 21.64 -8.58
C ASP A 19 -12.55 21.35 -10.07
N ILE A 20 -12.69 20.07 -10.45
CA ILE A 20 -12.75 19.63 -11.86
C ILE A 20 -13.95 18.71 -12.14
N ALA A 21 -14.41 18.71 -13.39
CA ALA A 21 -15.45 17.80 -13.87
C ALA A 21 -15.11 17.32 -15.28
N ILE A 22 -15.51 16.09 -15.61
CA ILE A 22 -15.35 15.53 -16.95
C ILE A 22 -16.52 15.99 -17.81
N VAL A 23 -16.23 16.63 -18.94
CA VAL A 23 -17.24 17.15 -19.88
C VAL A 23 -17.44 16.17 -21.04
N PRO A 24 -18.67 15.68 -21.29
CA PRO A 24 -18.96 14.89 -22.48
C PRO A 24 -18.75 15.72 -23.75
N SER A 25 -17.96 15.21 -24.70
CA SER A 25 -17.66 15.92 -25.96
C SER A 25 -18.00 15.12 -27.22
N ARG A 26 -18.35 13.84 -27.09
CA ARG A 26 -18.60 12.91 -28.19
C ARG A 26 -19.88 12.11 -27.94
N ARG A 27 -20.13 11.11 -28.81
CA ARG A 27 -21.22 10.15 -28.68
C ARG A 27 -21.07 9.35 -27.38
N THR A 28 -22.18 9.10 -26.72
CA THR A 28 -22.25 8.22 -25.55
C THR A 28 -22.06 6.76 -25.97
N ARG A 29 -21.53 5.96 -25.05
CA ARG A 29 -21.45 4.50 -25.13
C ARG A 29 -22.31 3.90 -24.04
N ASP A 30 -22.76 2.67 -24.24
CA ASP A 30 -23.40 1.92 -23.17
C ASP A 30 -22.36 1.61 -22.09
N PRO A 31 -22.65 1.76 -20.79
CA PRO A 31 -21.75 1.33 -19.73
C PRO A 31 -21.30 -0.13 -19.87
N ASP A 32 -22.15 -1.01 -20.39
CA ASP A 32 -21.83 -2.43 -20.58
C ASP A 32 -20.81 -2.66 -21.71
N ASP A 33 -20.57 -1.66 -22.57
CA ASP A 33 -19.53 -1.69 -23.61
C ASP A 33 -18.14 -1.24 -23.08
N VAL A 34 -18.04 -0.83 -21.81
CA VAL A 34 -16.81 -0.30 -21.22
C VAL A 34 -16.04 -1.41 -20.50
N SER A 35 -14.79 -1.64 -20.91
CA SER A 35 -13.88 -2.49 -20.14
C SER A 35 -13.24 -1.70 -19.00
N THR A 36 -13.28 -2.29 -17.81
CA THR A 36 -12.57 -1.83 -16.60
C THR A 36 -11.28 -2.61 -16.36
N THR A 37 -10.88 -3.47 -17.29
CA THR A 37 -9.68 -4.30 -17.15
C THR A 37 -8.45 -3.43 -16.94
N TRP A 38 -7.62 -3.80 -15.97
CA TRP A 38 -6.37 -3.13 -15.66
C TRP A 38 -5.21 -4.09 -15.84
N GLU A 39 -4.28 -3.73 -16.73
CA GLU A 39 -3.04 -4.46 -16.95
C GLU A 39 -1.87 -3.69 -16.31
N ILE A 40 -1.09 -4.38 -15.48
CA ILE A 40 0.14 -3.86 -14.88
C ILE A 40 1.18 -4.97 -14.87
N ASP A 41 2.33 -4.70 -15.50
CA ASP A 41 3.36 -5.71 -15.74
C ASP A 41 2.77 -6.97 -16.43
N ALA A 42 2.98 -8.16 -15.88
CA ALA A 42 2.41 -9.41 -16.36
C ALA A 42 1.00 -9.73 -15.81
N PHE A 43 0.40 -8.84 -15.02
CA PHE A 43 -0.86 -9.09 -14.32
C PHE A 43 -2.04 -8.38 -14.96
N THR A 44 -3.19 -9.05 -14.93
CA THR A 44 -4.47 -8.52 -15.42
C THR A 44 -5.52 -8.61 -14.31
N PHE A 45 -6.16 -7.48 -14.01
CA PHE A 45 -7.23 -7.33 -13.03
C PHE A 45 -8.54 -6.95 -13.74
N GLU A 46 -9.68 -7.36 -13.20
CA GLU A 46 -10.99 -7.05 -13.80
C GLU A 46 -11.41 -5.60 -13.54
N ILE A 47 -10.93 -5.01 -12.43
CA ILE A 47 -11.19 -3.63 -12.05
C ILE A 47 -9.89 -2.87 -11.75
N PRO A 48 -9.81 -1.57 -12.06
CA PRO A 48 -8.61 -0.75 -11.85
C PRO A 48 -8.61 -0.22 -10.41
N MET A 49 -8.63 -1.14 -9.44
CA MET A 49 -8.78 -0.83 -8.02
C MET A 49 -7.75 -1.57 -7.20
N MET A 50 -7.02 -0.80 -6.39
CA MET A 50 -6.09 -1.31 -5.40
C MET A 50 -6.53 -0.85 -4.01
N ALA A 51 -6.75 -1.78 -3.09
CA ALA A 51 -7.05 -1.46 -1.69
C ALA A 51 -5.77 -1.00 -0.98
N SER A 52 -5.90 0.10 -0.24
CA SER A 52 -4.78 0.74 0.44
C SER A 52 -4.16 -0.18 1.49
N ALA A 53 -2.83 -0.13 1.62
CA ALA A 53 -2.09 -0.87 2.64
C ALA A 53 -2.29 -0.29 4.04
N MET A 54 -3.48 -0.52 4.57
CA MET A 54 -3.92 -0.09 5.87
C MET A 54 -4.50 -1.28 6.61
N ASP A 55 -3.99 -1.55 7.80
CA ASP A 55 -4.44 -2.60 8.71
C ASP A 55 -5.96 -2.60 8.95
N SER A 56 -6.57 -1.41 9.00
CA SER A 56 -8.01 -1.25 9.21
C SER A 56 -8.86 -1.63 7.98
N ALA A 57 -8.23 -1.84 6.83
CA ALA A 57 -8.89 -2.11 5.55
C ALA A 57 -8.47 -3.45 4.95
N VAL A 58 -7.20 -3.86 5.11
CA VAL A 58 -6.63 -5.05 4.48
C VAL A 58 -6.02 -5.98 5.52
N SER A 59 -6.71 -7.09 5.74
CA SER A 59 -6.25 -8.36 6.30
C SER A 59 -5.96 -9.39 5.19
N PRO A 60 -5.31 -10.53 5.47
CA PRO A 60 -5.21 -11.64 4.53
C PRO A 60 -6.57 -12.08 3.97
N THR A 61 -7.57 -12.24 4.84
CA THR A 61 -8.94 -12.62 4.45
C THR A 61 -9.56 -11.62 3.48
N THR A 62 -9.54 -10.33 3.82
CA THR A 62 -10.12 -9.29 2.95
C THR A 62 -9.31 -9.12 1.66
N ALA A 63 -8.00 -9.38 1.68
CA ALA A 63 -7.19 -9.35 0.47
C ALA A 63 -7.62 -10.44 -0.52
N ILE A 64 -7.89 -11.64 -0.01
CA ILE A 64 -8.45 -12.75 -0.79
C ILE A 64 -9.83 -12.39 -1.34
N GLU A 65 -10.70 -11.81 -0.53
CA GLU A 65 -12.03 -11.37 -0.99
C GLU A 65 -11.94 -10.33 -2.11
N ILE A 66 -11.08 -9.33 -1.97
CA ILE A 66 -10.88 -8.28 -2.98
C ILE A 66 -10.30 -8.88 -4.28
N GLY A 67 -9.35 -9.81 -4.17
CA GLY A 67 -8.77 -10.50 -5.31
C GLY A 67 -9.81 -11.32 -6.08
N ASN A 68 -10.71 -12.02 -5.37
CA ASN A 68 -11.82 -12.76 -5.97
C ASN A 68 -12.87 -11.85 -6.63
N LEU A 69 -12.96 -10.58 -6.21
CA LEU A 69 -13.79 -9.54 -6.84
C LEU A 69 -13.07 -8.84 -8.01
N GLY A 70 -11.88 -9.32 -8.40
CA GLY A 70 -11.14 -8.84 -9.56
C GLY A 70 -10.27 -7.61 -9.32
N GLY A 71 -10.10 -7.18 -8.06
CA GLY A 71 -9.20 -6.09 -7.68
C GLY A 71 -7.86 -6.59 -7.13
N LEU A 72 -7.05 -5.66 -6.64
CA LEU A 72 -5.80 -5.95 -5.93
C LEU A 72 -5.87 -5.41 -4.51
N ALA A 73 -5.37 -6.14 -3.53
CA ALA A 73 -5.26 -5.66 -2.15
C ALA A 73 -3.81 -5.71 -1.68
N VAL A 74 -3.36 -4.64 -1.05
CA VAL A 74 -1.98 -4.51 -0.59
C VAL A 74 -1.95 -4.71 0.92
N LEU A 75 -1.30 -5.76 1.40
CA LEU A 75 -1.13 -6.00 2.83
C LEU A 75 -0.03 -5.11 3.40
N ASN A 76 -0.28 -4.43 4.52
CA ASN A 76 0.76 -3.68 5.22
C ASN A 76 1.66 -4.60 6.04
N LEU A 77 2.91 -4.80 5.61
CA LEU A 77 3.88 -5.68 6.29
C LEU A 77 4.51 -5.04 7.54
N GLU A 78 4.20 -3.79 7.83
CA GLU A 78 4.65 -3.09 9.05
C GLU A 78 3.52 -2.92 10.08
N GLY A 79 2.35 -3.48 9.77
CA GLY A 79 1.15 -3.51 10.58
C GLY A 79 1.16 -4.53 11.72
N LEU A 80 0.00 -4.74 12.35
CA LEU A 80 -0.16 -5.73 13.42
C LEU A 80 -0.11 -7.17 12.90
N TRP A 81 -0.46 -7.41 11.63
CA TRP A 81 -0.40 -8.72 10.97
C TRP A 81 0.98 -9.38 11.01
N THR A 82 2.05 -8.59 11.10
CA THR A 82 3.43 -9.07 11.21
C THR A 82 4.06 -8.81 12.58
N ARG A 83 3.33 -8.24 13.53
CA ARG A 83 3.77 -8.04 14.93
C ARG A 83 3.17 -9.07 15.89
N TYR A 84 1.99 -9.60 15.54
CA TYR A 84 1.25 -10.56 16.35
C TYR A 84 0.92 -11.81 15.53
N ALA A 85 1.10 -12.99 16.13
CA ALA A 85 0.73 -14.26 15.51
C ALA A 85 -0.79 -14.35 15.28
N ASP A 86 -1.57 -13.73 16.16
CA ASP A 86 -3.00 -13.51 16.01
C ASP A 86 -3.32 -12.04 16.33
N PRO A 87 -3.53 -11.18 15.31
CA PRO A 87 -3.84 -9.77 15.51
C PRO A 87 -5.33 -9.50 15.71
N ASP A 88 -6.23 -10.47 15.51
CA ASP A 88 -7.68 -10.23 15.57
C ASP A 88 -8.14 -9.74 16.96
N PRO A 89 -7.70 -10.33 18.08
CA PRO A 89 -8.02 -9.79 19.41
C PRO A 89 -7.49 -8.38 19.63
N VAL A 90 -6.35 -8.05 19.01
CA VAL A 90 -5.71 -6.72 19.11
C VAL A 90 -6.53 -5.68 18.35
N TYR A 91 -7.00 -6.01 17.14
CA TYR A 91 -7.90 -5.14 16.39
C TYR A 91 -9.26 -4.98 17.09
N ALA A 92 -9.79 -6.05 17.68
CA ALA A 92 -11.03 -5.98 18.47
C ALA A 92 -10.87 -5.07 19.70
N GLU A 93 -9.71 -5.11 20.37
CA GLU A 93 -9.38 -4.16 21.44
C GLU A 93 -9.42 -2.73 20.90
N ILE A 94 -8.69 -2.42 19.82
CA ILE A 94 -8.62 -1.07 19.23
C ILE A 94 -10.02 -0.56 18.86
N ALA A 95 -10.85 -1.38 18.22
CA ALA A 95 -12.21 -1.03 17.80
C ALA A 95 -13.15 -0.73 18.98
N SER A 96 -12.87 -1.28 20.16
CA SER A 96 -13.67 -1.07 21.37
C SER A 96 -13.27 0.18 22.18
N LEU A 97 -12.11 0.78 21.88
CA LEU A 97 -11.58 1.90 22.65
C LEU A 97 -12.31 3.21 22.36
N PRO A 98 -12.50 4.07 23.38
CA PRO A 98 -12.98 5.42 23.17
C PRO A 98 -11.90 6.25 22.43
N PRO A 99 -12.29 7.19 21.55
CA PRO A 99 -11.34 7.94 20.70
C PRO A 99 -10.19 8.61 21.45
N GLU A 100 -10.42 9.05 22.70
CA GLU A 100 -9.43 9.72 23.53
C GLU A 100 -8.28 8.78 23.97
N LYS A 101 -8.51 7.46 23.96
CA LYS A 101 -7.53 6.45 24.36
C LYS A 101 -6.94 5.69 23.17
N SER A 102 -7.61 5.68 22.02
CA SER A 102 -7.21 4.88 20.86
C SER A 102 -5.79 5.20 20.40
N THR A 103 -5.42 6.47 20.28
CA THR A 103 -4.09 6.86 19.79
C THR A 103 -2.96 6.36 20.69
N GLN A 104 -3.06 6.58 22.00
CA GLN A 104 -2.03 6.12 22.95
C GLN A 104 -1.92 4.60 22.89
N ARG A 105 -3.05 3.89 22.88
CA ARG A 105 -3.04 2.44 22.90
C ARG A 105 -2.50 1.84 21.60
N MET A 106 -2.84 2.42 20.45
CA MET A 106 -2.23 2.03 19.17
C MET A 106 -0.72 2.23 19.20
N GLN A 107 -0.21 3.35 19.72
CA GLN A 107 1.24 3.56 19.84
C GLN A 107 1.93 2.48 20.69
N GLU A 108 1.29 2.01 21.76
CA GLU A 108 1.81 0.90 22.58
C GLU A 108 1.81 -0.43 21.82
N LEU A 109 0.73 -0.74 21.11
CA LEU A 109 0.60 -1.99 20.34
C LEU A 109 1.61 -2.05 19.18
N TYR A 110 1.84 -0.92 18.50
CA TYR A 110 2.82 -0.84 17.41
C TYR A 110 4.28 -0.78 17.89
N GLN A 111 4.56 -0.76 19.21
CA GLN A 111 5.93 -0.93 19.74
C GLN A 111 6.40 -2.39 19.68
N GLU A 112 5.49 -3.36 19.62
CA GLU A 112 5.87 -4.76 19.39
C GLU A 112 6.64 -4.85 18.06
N PRO A 113 7.87 -5.38 18.04
CA PRO A 113 8.67 -5.43 16.82
C PRO A 113 8.00 -6.29 15.74
N ILE A 114 8.28 -5.96 14.48
CA ILE A 114 7.92 -6.81 13.35
C ILE A 114 8.67 -8.14 13.50
N LYS A 115 7.95 -9.24 13.34
CA LYS A 115 8.42 -10.62 13.40
C LYS A 115 8.67 -11.15 12.00
N PRO A 116 9.95 -11.29 11.58
CA PRO A 116 10.33 -11.77 10.24
C PRO A 116 9.58 -13.02 9.77
N GLU A 117 9.38 -13.98 10.68
CA GLU A 117 8.71 -15.24 10.40
C GLU A 117 7.24 -15.09 10.00
N LEU A 118 6.58 -14.02 10.43
CA LEU A 118 5.19 -13.76 10.09
C LEU A 118 5.03 -13.15 8.70
N ILE A 119 6.07 -12.48 8.16
CA ILE A 119 5.98 -11.77 6.88
C ILE A 119 5.66 -12.75 5.75
N GLY A 120 6.52 -13.75 5.55
CA GLY A 120 6.31 -14.77 4.52
C GLY A 120 5.03 -15.57 4.77
N GLN A 121 4.68 -15.83 6.04
CA GLN A 121 3.45 -16.52 6.40
C GLN A 121 2.21 -15.75 5.93
N ARG A 122 2.12 -14.44 6.16
CA ARG A 122 0.94 -13.64 5.73
C ARG A 122 0.81 -13.54 4.22
N VAL A 123 1.94 -13.46 3.52
CA VAL A 123 1.95 -13.50 2.04
C VAL A 123 1.42 -14.85 1.56
N GLN A 124 1.89 -15.95 2.14
CA GLN A 124 1.43 -17.29 1.79
C GLN A 124 -0.06 -17.48 2.09
N GLU A 125 -0.58 -16.95 3.19
CA GLU A 125 -2.01 -16.98 3.51
C GLU A 125 -2.87 -16.37 2.38
N ILE A 126 -2.42 -15.26 1.79
CA ILE A 126 -3.11 -14.63 0.64
C ILE A 126 -2.99 -15.53 -0.61
N LYS A 127 -1.79 -16.07 -0.88
CA LYS A 127 -1.54 -16.96 -2.03
C LYS A 127 -2.36 -18.24 -1.97
N ASP A 128 -2.54 -18.81 -0.77
CA ASP A 128 -3.35 -20.01 -0.53
C ASP A 128 -4.84 -19.76 -0.84
N GLY A 129 -5.28 -18.50 -0.81
CA GLY A 129 -6.60 -18.06 -1.29
C GLY A 129 -6.75 -18.02 -2.82
N GLY A 130 -5.69 -18.30 -3.59
CA GLY A 130 -5.71 -18.39 -5.04
C GLY A 130 -5.67 -17.05 -5.78
N VAL A 131 -5.38 -15.95 -5.07
CA VAL A 131 -5.30 -14.59 -5.64
C VAL A 131 -3.85 -14.09 -5.68
N MET A 132 -3.61 -12.97 -6.35
CA MET A 132 -2.31 -12.30 -6.32
C MET A 132 -2.05 -11.69 -4.95
N ALA A 133 -0.85 -11.88 -4.42
CA ALA A 133 -0.39 -11.29 -3.18
C ALA A 133 0.39 -10.01 -3.47
N ALA A 134 -0.15 -8.87 -3.03
CA ALA A 134 0.58 -7.61 -2.97
C ALA A 134 0.76 -7.16 -1.53
N ALA A 135 1.88 -6.51 -1.25
CA ALA A 135 2.20 -6.08 0.09
C ALA A 135 3.09 -4.83 0.10
N SER A 136 2.98 -4.02 1.14
CA SER A 136 3.72 -2.77 1.24
C SER A 136 4.79 -2.79 2.31
N LEU A 137 5.91 -2.12 2.00
CA LEU A 137 6.94 -1.74 2.95
C LEU A 137 7.28 -0.26 2.77
N THR A 138 7.71 0.37 3.85
CA THR A 138 8.29 1.72 3.81
C THR A 138 9.72 1.66 3.25
N PRO A 139 10.21 2.76 2.63
CA PRO A 139 11.59 2.82 2.15
C PRO A 139 12.64 2.45 3.20
N GLN A 140 12.39 2.73 4.48
CA GLN A 140 13.30 2.46 5.59
C GLN A 140 13.44 0.97 5.93
N ASN A 141 12.46 0.17 5.52
CA ASN A 141 12.34 -1.23 5.93
C ASN A 141 12.34 -2.21 4.75
N VAL A 142 12.20 -1.73 3.51
CA VAL A 142 12.21 -2.58 2.32
C VAL A 142 13.48 -3.43 2.22
N GLY A 143 14.67 -2.84 2.43
CA GLY A 143 15.94 -3.57 2.38
C GLY A 143 16.10 -4.62 3.50
N LYS A 144 15.27 -4.59 4.54
CA LYS A 144 15.30 -5.56 5.65
C LYS A 144 14.32 -6.72 5.44
N TYR A 145 13.18 -6.45 4.81
CA TYR A 145 12.02 -7.33 4.85
C TYR A 145 11.51 -7.79 3.48
N ALA A 146 11.90 -7.13 2.39
CA ALA A 146 11.37 -7.47 1.06
C ALA A 146 11.69 -8.91 0.66
N GLU A 147 12.91 -9.39 0.90
CA GLU A 147 13.30 -10.78 0.58
C GLU A 147 12.44 -11.81 1.33
N MET A 148 11.99 -11.49 2.54
CA MET A 148 11.11 -12.38 3.33
C MET A 148 9.71 -12.45 2.73
N ALA A 149 9.21 -11.32 2.21
CA ALA A 149 7.92 -11.28 1.53
C ALA A 149 8.00 -11.99 0.17
N ILE A 150 9.03 -11.70 -0.63
CA ILE A 150 9.29 -12.36 -1.93
C ILE A 150 9.48 -13.87 -1.73
N GLY A 151 10.24 -14.29 -0.71
CA GLY A 151 10.40 -15.70 -0.35
C GLY A 151 9.09 -16.39 0.09
N GLY A 152 8.10 -15.62 0.55
CA GLY A 152 6.73 -16.09 0.82
C GLY A 152 5.82 -16.15 -0.41
N GLY A 153 6.33 -15.84 -1.61
CA GLY A 153 5.58 -15.89 -2.86
C GLY A 153 4.85 -14.59 -3.21
N LEU A 154 5.37 -13.43 -2.76
CA LEU A 154 4.82 -12.12 -3.12
C LEU A 154 4.84 -11.93 -4.64
N ASP A 155 3.77 -11.38 -5.21
CA ASP A 155 3.66 -11.12 -6.64
C ASP A 155 3.98 -9.65 -6.98
N ILE A 156 3.60 -8.71 -6.11
CA ILE A 156 3.81 -7.26 -6.31
C ILE A 156 4.24 -6.64 -4.98
N LEU A 157 5.36 -5.93 -4.98
CA LEU A 157 5.80 -5.13 -3.85
C LEU A 157 5.34 -3.68 -4.03
N VAL A 158 4.90 -3.03 -2.96
CA VAL A 158 4.57 -1.59 -2.99
C VAL A 158 5.48 -0.87 -2.01
N ILE A 159 6.33 0.02 -2.50
CA ILE A 159 7.14 0.88 -1.63
C ILE A 159 6.36 2.16 -1.33
N GLN A 160 5.79 2.25 -0.13
CA GLN A 160 4.85 3.32 0.23
C GLN A 160 5.31 4.12 1.45
N GLY A 161 5.15 5.44 1.36
CA GLY A 161 5.24 6.39 2.46
C GLY A 161 4.36 7.60 2.17
N THR A 162 4.10 8.46 3.15
CA THR A 162 3.31 9.68 2.94
C THR A 162 4.00 10.64 1.95
N VAL A 163 5.32 10.68 1.99
CA VAL A 163 6.18 11.38 1.03
C VAL A 163 7.39 10.48 0.77
N VAL A 164 7.63 10.14 -0.50
CA VAL A 164 8.77 9.33 -0.92
C VAL A 164 9.53 10.11 -2.00
N SER A 165 10.86 10.07 -1.95
CA SER A 165 11.75 10.54 -3.01
C SER A 165 12.58 9.39 -3.54
N ALA A 166 12.95 9.44 -4.83
CA ALA A 166 13.81 8.44 -5.44
C ALA A 166 15.22 8.43 -4.83
N GLU A 167 15.66 9.58 -4.31
CA GLU A 167 16.94 9.73 -3.62
C GLU A 167 16.70 10.21 -2.20
N HIS A 168 17.22 9.47 -1.22
CA HIS A 168 17.33 9.92 0.16
C HIS A 168 18.81 10.15 0.48
N VAL A 169 19.14 11.25 1.13
CA VAL A 169 20.52 11.59 1.50
C VAL A 169 20.62 11.62 3.01
N SER A 170 21.47 10.76 3.57
CA SER A 170 21.71 10.68 5.02
C SER A 170 23.20 10.65 5.30
N THR A 171 23.60 11.29 6.40
CA THR A 171 24.97 11.22 6.94
C THR A 171 25.11 10.22 8.08
N ARG A 172 24.00 9.56 8.48
CA ARG A 172 23.92 8.67 9.64
C ARG A 172 23.75 7.20 9.26
N GLU A 173 23.11 6.93 8.15
CA GLU A 173 22.83 5.60 7.63
C GLU A 173 22.95 5.60 6.11
N GLU A 174 23.24 4.45 5.53
CA GLU A 174 23.24 4.28 4.08
C GLU A 174 21.77 4.26 3.61
N PRO A 175 21.34 5.25 2.81
CA PRO A 175 19.98 5.28 2.27
C PRO A 175 19.73 4.11 1.32
N LEU A 176 18.48 3.68 1.22
CA LEU A 176 18.07 2.77 0.16
C LEU A 176 18.32 3.42 -1.20
N ASP A 177 19.15 2.78 -2.03
CA ASP A 177 19.17 3.06 -3.47
C ASP A 177 17.95 2.40 -4.11
N LEU A 178 16.87 3.17 -4.25
CA LEU A 178 15.60 2.69 -4.75
C LEU A 178 15.71 2.18 -6.19
N ASN A 179 16.53 2.83 -7.03
CA ASN A 179 16.72 2.42 -8.42
C ASN A 179 17.42 1.05 -8.48
N ASN A 180 18.50 0.89 -7.71
CA ASN A 180 19.21 -0.38 -7.66
C ASN A 180 18.33 -1.48 -7.07
N PHE A 181 17.53 -1.19 -6.05
CA PHE A 181 16.60 -2.15 -5.49
C PHE A 181 15.57 -2.64 -6.52
N ILE A 182 14.92 -1.71 -7.24
CA ILE A 182 13.89 -2.05 -8.25
C ILE A 182 14.50 -2.91 -9.36
N VAL A 183 15.69 -2.56 -9.85
CA VAL A 183 16.36 -3.30 -10.95
C VAL A 183 16.71 -4.74 -10.56
N ASN A 184 16.99 -5.00 -9.29
CA ASN A 184 17.36 -6.32 -8.81
C ASN A 184 16.19 -7.07 -8.14
N SER A 185 14.99 -6.50 -8.14
CA SER A 185 13.83 -7.17 -7.55
C SER A 185 13.30 -8.25 -8.50
N ASP A 186 13.00 -9.43 -7.97
CA ASP A 186 12.38 -10.53 -8.73
C ASP A 186 10.89 -10.31 -8.99
N VAL A 187 10.30 -9.26 -8.39
CA VAL A 187 8.88 -8.90 -8.50
C VAL A 187 8.75 -7.43 -8.92
N PRO A 188 7.67 -7.04 -9.61
CA PRO A 188 7.40 -5.63 -9.85
C PRO A 188 7.21 -4.86 -8.54
N VAL A 189 7.68 -3.60 -8.55
CA VAL A 189 7.74 -2.67 -7.42
C VAL A 189 7.04 -1.35 -7.76
#